data_AF-A0AA88GC69-F1
#
_entry.id   AF-A0AA88GC69-F1
#
_cell.length_a   1.000
_cell.length_b   1.000
_cell.length_c   1.000
_cell.angle_alpha   90.00
_cell.angle_beta   90.00
_cell.angle_gamma   90.00
#
_symmetry.space_group_name_H-M   'P 1'
#
loop_
_entity.id
_entity.type
_entity.pdbx_description
1 polymer ?
#
loop_
_entity_poly.entity_id
_entity_poly.type
_entity_poly.pdbx_seq_one_letter_code
_entity_poly.pdbx_strand_id
1 'polypeptide(L)'
;MNEYEDSSLRHSQPLFNVENKYMKERLQKIVDESLYDIDQWCEELIDVNVQQDDDQSPLLLTPKTRFFNLSLDQAHALVHYYQQYVLKHSNKITEKDEIAIQQLKEQIRNLWNQEKCFMGRKVFCRLSTRSPKDAALFDQSECYGRCKKLLKKKWIASYLKYKQRKDRSEAAIPSRDYILNTEADDFTNYITHVMSHSEEYLSFMQCSQQGLAVENENQVLDVLTNSERVLQDLTRALDFPEVFNVKLILREWCPEITYEYEFRGFVHNYELIALCQYDNTCLVQELIDKKDEISSSILQYYDTTVKPILLHKSTQASSVISKWNGEVIMDFAILQPSKKIIVIECNPFNNGTGASLFEVDRSDMKERYNTNKQFEFRVVTQQWYAECSEQAKCFIVVDI
;
A
#
# COMPACT_ATOMS: atom_id res chain seq x y z
N MET A 1 10.42 70.89 -20.95
CA MET A 1 9.59 69.97 -21.76
C MET A 1 10.16 68.59 -21.54
N ASN A 2 9.29 67.68 -21.13
CA ASN A 2 9.49 66.37 -20.51
C ASN A 2 10.53 65.44 -21.17
N GLU A 3 11.48 64.96 -20.35
CA GLU A 3 12.13 63.66 -20.53
C GLU A 3 11.76 62.81 -19.30
N TYR A 4 10.72 61.99 -19.46
CA TYR A 4 10.37 60.91 -18.54
C TYR A 4 10.86 59.62 -19.20
N GLU A 5 12.06 59.18 -18.85
CA GLU A 5 12.58 57.88 -19.29
C GLU A 5 11.88 56.74 -18.54
N ASP A 6 11.33 55.83 -19.33
CA ASP A 6 10.55 54.66 -18.94
C ASP A 6 11.45 53.60 -18.28
N SER A 7 11.36 53.48 -16.95
CA SER A 7 12.12 52.53 -16.14
C SER A 7 11.40 51.18 -15.92
N SER A 8 10.36 50.86 -16.69
CA SER A 8 9.47 49.72 -16.42
C SER A 8 9.89 48.35 -17.01
N LEU A 9 11.04 48.24 -17.68
CA LEU A 9 11.39 47.05 -18.49
C LEU A 9 12.45 46.09 -17.92
N ARG A 10 12.86 46.22 -16.66
CA ARG A 10 13.77 45.25 -16.04
C ARG A 10 13.08 44.72 -14.80
N HIS A 11 12.63 43.46 -14.77
CA HIS A 11 12.56 42.57 -13.58
C HIS A 11 11.79 41.24 -13.82
N SER A 12 11.36 40.88 -15.04
CA SER A 12 10.55 39.67 -15.29
C SER A 12 11.32 38.38 -15.64
N GLN A 13 12.66 38.38 -15.66
CA GLN A 13 13.44 37.19 -16.06
C GLN A 13 13.76 36.10 -14.99
N PRO A 14 13.59 36.26 -13.66
CA PRO A 14 13.94 35.18 -12.72
C PRO A 14 12.93 34.02 -12.66
N LEU A 15 11.64 34.29 -12.86
CA LEU A 15 10.57 33.31 -12.57
C LEU A 15 10.52 32.16 -13.59
N PHE A 16 10.75 32.46 -14.88
CA PHE A 16 10.68 31.46 -15.95
C PHE A 16 11.75 30.37 -15.83
N ASN A 17 12.93 30.69 -15.27
CA ASN A 17 14.00 29.71 -15.09
C ASN A 17 13.75 28.75 -13.92
N VAL A 18 13.06 29.19 -12.87
CA VAL A 18 12.75 28.35 -11.69
C VAL A 18 11.69 27.31 -12.03
N GLU A 19 10.63 27.72 -12.73
CA GLU A 19 9.53 26.82 -13.13
C GLU A 19 10.00 25.70 -14.06
N ASN A 20 10.84 26.02 -15.06
CA ASN A 20 11.42 25.03 -15.96
C ASN A 20 12.32 24.02 -15.22
N LYS A 21 13.12 24.47 -14.25
CA LYS A 21 13.96 23.58 -13.45
C LYS A 21 13.10 22.61 -12.62
N TYR A 22 12.10 23.13 -11.93
CA TYR A 22 11.19 22.32 -11.10
C TYR A 22 10.43 21.27 -11.93
N MET A 23 9.90 21.65 -13.09
CA MET A 23 9.20 20.72 -13.98
C MET A 23 10.13 19.62 -14.52
N LYS A 24 11.38 19.95 -14.86
CA LYS A 24 12.37 18.97 -15.28
C LYS A 24 12.74 17.97 -14.18
N GLU A 25 12.90 18.44 -12.94
CA GLU A 25 13.17 17.59 -11.78
C GLU A 25 12.00 16.64 -11.49
N ARG A 26 10.75 17.14 -11.60
CA ARG A 26 9.54 16.31 -11.47
C ARG A 26 9.43 15.25 -12.56
N LEU A 27 9.68 15.62 -13.81
CA LEU A 27 9.66 14.69 -14.95
C LEU A 27 10.69 13.57 -14.73
N GLN A 28 11.93 13.95 -14.38
CA GLN A 28 12.99 12.98 -14.11
C GLN A 28 12.59 12.02 -12.98
N LYS A 29 11.99 12.53 -11.91
CA LYS A 29 11.49 11.70 -10.80
C LYS A 29 10.46 10.66 -11.25
N ILE A 30 9.51 11.05 -12.11
CA ILE A 30 8.49 10.11 -12.65
C ILE A 30 9.16 9.01 -13.48
N VAL A 31 10.13 9.39 -14.33
CA VAL A 31 10.88 8.44 -15.14
C VAL A 31 11.68 7.47 -14.26
N ASP A 32 12.37 7.98 -13.23
CA ASP A 32 13.18 7.16 -12.33
C ASP A 32 12.32 6.20 -11.48
N GLU A 33 11.14 6.65 -11.02
CA GLU A 33 10.20 5.82 -10.26
C GLU A 33 9.60 4.69 -11.12
N SER A 34 9.38 4.92 -12.42
CA SER A 34 8.83 3.91 -13.33
C SER A 34 9.71 2.65 -13.49
N LEU A 35 11.00 2.72 -13.14
CA LEU A 35 11.91 1.57 -13.11
C LEU A 35 11.57 0.54 -12.02
N TYR A 36 10.71 0.91 -11.08
CA TYR A 36 10.28 0.07 -9.96
C TYR A 36 8.81 -0.34 -10.10
N ASP A 37 8.18 0.01 -11.22
CA ASP A 37 6.83 -0.43 -11.52
C ASP A 37 6.76 -1.96 -11.53
N ILE A 38 5.68 -2.49 -10.95
CA ILE A 38 5.54 -3.93 -10.72
C ILE A 38 5.70 -4.78 -11.96
N ASP A 39 5.24 -4.31 -13.12
CA ASP A 39 5.32 -5.03 -14.38
C ASP A 39 6.74 -5.30 -14.83
N GLN A 40 7.69 -4.49 -14.36
CA GLN A 40 9.08 -4.64 -14.72
C GLN A 40 9.74 -5.78 -13.94
N TRP A 41 9.38 -5.98 -12.67
CA TRP A 41 10.09 -6.90 -11.79
C TRP A 41 9.29 -8.14 -11.39
N CYS A 42 7.95 -8.13 -11.45
CA CYS A 42 7.16 -9.25 -10.96
C CYS A 42 7.40 -10.55 -11.74
N GLU A 43 7.72 -10.44 -13.03
CA GLU A 43 8.10 -11.58 -13.87
C GLU A 43 9.58 -11.97 -13.72
N GLU A 44 10.42 -11.07 -13.22
CA GLU A 44 11.84 -11.34 -12.98
C GLU A 44 12.10 -11.97 -11.61
N LEU A 45 11.25 -11.71 -10.62
CA LEU A 45 11.28 -12.34 -9.29
C LEU A 45 10.58 -13.72 -9.28
N ILE A 46 10.98 -14.57 -10.21
CA ILE A 46 10.53 -15.95 -10.33
C ILE A 46 11.73 -16.85 -10.15
N ASP A 47 11.66 -17.80 -9.21
CA ASP A 47 12.67 -18.85 -9.12
C ASP A 47 12.33 -19.96 -10.12
N VAL A 48 13.08 -20.02 -11.21
CA VAL A 48 12.92 -21.05 -12.25
C VAL A 48 13.54 -22.39 -11.87
N ASN A 49 14.39 -22.43 -10.84
CA ASN A 49 15.10 -23.65 -10.43
C ASN A 49 14.35 -24.38 -9.30
N VAL A 50 13.43 -23.70 -8.61
CA VAL A 50 12.58 -24.28 -7.57
C VAL A 50 11.20 -24.56 -8.14
N GLN A 51 10.92 -25.84 -8.42
CA GLN A 51 9.57 -26.30 -8.74
C GLN A 51 8.76 -26.40 -7.45
N GLN A 52 7.50 -25.97 -7.47
CA GLN A 52 6.57 -26.29 -6.39
C GLN A 52 6.24 -27.79 -6.41
N ASP A 53 6.28 -28.43 -5.24
CA ASP A 53 6.23 -29.88 -5.04
C ASP A 53 5.03 -30.59 -5.70
N ASP A 54 3.96 -29.87 -6.05
CA ASP A 54 2.72 -30.47 -6.57
C ASP A 54 2.25 -29.99 -7.97
N ASP A 55 2.85 -28.96 -8.60
CA ASP A 55 2.25 -28.36 -9.82
C ASP A 55 3.23 -28.04 -10.96
N GLN A 56 4.52 -28.39 -10.84
CA GLN A 56 5.59 -28.01 -11.80
C GLN A 56 5.65 -26.50 -12.14
N SER A 57 4.83 -25.67 -11.48
CA SER A 57 4.79 -24.25 -11.71
C SER A 57 5.97 -23.60 -10.98
N PRO A 58 6.59 -22.58 -11.59
CA PRO A 58 7.73 -21.92 -10.99
C PRO A 58 7.29 -21.21 -9.70
N LEU A 59 8.18 -21.19 -8.70
CA LEU A 59 7.91 -20.54 -7.42
C LEU A 59 7.77 -19.03 -7.62
N LEU A 60 6.53 -18.53 -7.54
CA LEU A 60 6.23 -17.11 -7.50
C LEU A 60 6.57 -16.55 -6.11
N LEU A 61 7.43 -15.54 -6.07
CA LEU A 61 7.80 -14.84 -4.83
C LEU A 61 6.82 -13.72 -4.46
N THR A 62 5.92 -13.35 -5.37
CA THR A 62 4.87 -12.33 -5.18
C THR A 62 3.52 -12.92 -5.62
N PRO A 63 2.37 -12.43 -5.10
CA PRO A 63 1.08 -12.90 -5.57
C PRO A 63 0.90 -12.66 -7.07
N LYS A 64 0.18 -13.57 -7.73
CA LYS A 64 0.00 -13.54 -9.18
C LYS A 64 -0.62 -12.21 -9.61
N THR A 65 0.01 -11.54 -10.57
CA THR A 65 -0.31 -10.16 -10.94
C THR A 65 -0.55 -10.05 -12.44
N ARG A 66 -1.47 -9.17 -12.82
CA ARG A 66 -1.79 -8.76 -14.18
C ARG A 66 -1.99 -7.27 -14.24
N PHE A 67 -1.77 -6.69 -15.40
CA PHE A 67 -1.87 -5.25 -15.58
C PHE A 67 -2.17 -4.88 -17.03
N PHE A 68 -2.64 -3.67 -17.22
CA PHE A 68 -2.73 -3.03 -18.53
C PHE A 68 -2.53 -1.52 -18.38
N ASN A 69 -2.12 -0.88 -19.47
CA ASN A 69 -1.88 0.57 -19.50
C ASN A 69 -3.21 1.31 -19.49
N LEU A 70 -3.34 2.33 -18.65
CA LEU A 70 -4.43 3.28 -18.74
C LEU A 70 -4.22 4.22 -19.93
N SER A 71 -5.31 4.63 -20.57
CA SER A 71 -5.25 5.75 -21.51
C SER A 71 -5.30 7.09 -20.77
N LEU A 72 -4.84 8.16 -21.42
CA LEU A 72 -4.98 9.53 -20.90
C LEU A 72 -6.45 9.86 -20.61
N ASP A 73 -7.37 9.46 -21.50
CA ASP A 73 -8.80 9.69 -21.34
C ASP A 73 -9.37 8.96 -20.11
N GLN A 74 -8.95 7.72 -19.86
CA GLN A 74 -9.34 6.97 -18.66
C GLN A 74 -8.80 7.63 -17.39
N ALA A 75 -7.56 8.11 -17.41
CA ALA A 75 -6.96 8.81 -16.28
C ALA A 75 -7.67 10.13 -15.97
N HIS A 76 -7.96 10.96 -16.98
CA HIS A 76 -8.77 12.17 -16.82
C HIS A 76 -10.16 11.86 -16.25
N ALA A 77 -10.82 10.83 -16.76
CA ALA A 77 -12.14 10.44 -16.31
C ALA A 77 -12.17 10.02 -14.83
N LEU A 78 -11.16 9.26 -14.37
CA LEU A 78 -11.02 8.89 -12.95
C LEU A 78 -10.80 10.13 -12.06
N VAL A 79 -9.97 11.08 -12.50
CA VAL A 79 -9.75 12.35 -11.79
C VAL A 79 -11.03 13.18 -11.70
N HIS A 80 -11.74 13.35 -12.82
CA HIS A 80 -13.01 14.08 -12.87
C HIS A 80 -14.08 13.40 -12.00
N TYR A 81 -14.13 12.07 -11.98
CA TYR A 81 -15.04 11.32 -11.13
C TYR A 81 -14.79 11.61 -9.65
N TYR A 82 -13.54 11.49 -9.19
CA TYR A 82 -13.19 11.79 -7.81
C TYR A 82 -13.53 13.25 -7.45
N GLN A 83 -13.17 14.20 -8.31
CA GLN A 83 -13.47 15.62 -8.09
C GLN A 83 -14.98 15.88 -7.99
N GLN A 84 -15.79 15.25 -8.84
CA GLN A 84 -17.24 15.45 -8.83
C GLN A 84 -17.92 14.81 -7.63
N TYR A 85 -17.64 13.54 -7.37
CA TYR A 85 -18.41 12.76 -6.41
C TYR A 85 -17.82 12.75 -5.01
N VAL A 86 -16.50 12.83 -4.86
CA VAL A 86 -15.84 12.85 -3.55
C VAL A 86 -15.63 14.29 -3.08
N LEU A 87 -15.02 15.14 -3.91
CA LEU A 87 -14.78 16.56 -3.55
C LEU A 87 -15.98 17.48 -3.78
N LYS A 88 -17.09 16.96 -4.33
CA LYS A 88 -18.32 17.71 -4.62
C LYS A 88 -18.10 18.92 -5.53
N HIS A 89 -17.10 18.88 -6.39
CA HIS A 89 -16.89 19.92 -7.42
C HIS A 89 -17.97 19.78 -8.51
N SER A 90 -18.63 20.88 -8.87
CA SER A 90 -19.69 20.87 -9.88
C SER A 90 -19.14 20.67 -11.30
N ASN A 91 -19.85 19.88 -12.12
CA ASN A 91 -19.70 19.78 -13.58
C ASN A 91 -18.29 19.38 -14.06
N LYS A 92 -17.70 18.33 -13.47
CA LYS A 92 -16.39 17.81 -13.91
C LYS A 92 -16.50 16.64 -14.87
N ILE A 93 -17.48 15.76 -14.68
CA ILE A 93 -17.71 14.64 -15.59
C ILE A 93 -18.38 15.14 -16.88
N THR A 94 -17.81 14.70 -17.98
CA THR A 94 -18.31 14.89 -19.35
C THR A 94 -18.79 13.57 -19.95
N GLU A 95 -19.53 13.62 -21.06
CA GLU A 95 -19.89 12.42 -21.83
C GLU A 95 -18.65 11.61 -22.26
N LYS A 96 -17.56 12.30 -22.59
CA LYS A 96 -16.27 11.67 -22.91
C LYS A 96 -15.73 10.86 -21.71
N ASP A 97 -15.86 11.40 -20.50
CA ASP A 97 -15.42 10.72 -19.28
C ASP A 97 -16.27 9.46 -19.02
N GLU A 98 -17.59 9.53 -19.22
CA GLU A 98 -18.49 8.38 -19.07
C GLU A 98 -18.12 7.25 -20.04
N ILE A 99 -17.83 7.59 -21.30
CA ILE A 99 -17.35 6.63 -22.30
C ILE A 99 -16.01 6.01 -21.86
N ALA A 100 -15.07 6.82 -21.38
CA ALA A 100 -13.76 6.34 -20.93
C ALA A 100 -13.86 5.42 -19.71
N ILE A 101 -14.72 5.73 -18.73
CA ILE A 101 -15.00 4.85 -17.58
C ILE A 101 -15.63 3.54 -18.04
N GLN A 102 -16.58 3.59 -18.98
CA GLN A 102 -17.21 2.38 -19.50
C GLN A 102 -16.22 1.49 -20.27
N GLN A 103 -15.29 2.09 -21.02
CA GLN A 103 -14.20 1.36 -21.69
C GLN A 103 -13.25 0.72 -20.67
N LEU A 104 -12.87 1.46 -19.62
CA LEU A 104 -12.03 0.94 -18.54
C LEU A 104 -12.71 -0.26 -17.84
N LYS A 105 -14.00 -0.14 -17.54
CA LYS A 105 -14.82 -1.20 -16.96
C LYS A 105 -14.80 -2.48 -17.82
N GLU A 106 -14.95 -2.33 -19.13
CA GLU A 106 -14.90 -3.44 -20.08
C GLU A 106 -13.52 -4.09 -20.14
N GLN A 107 -12.44 -3.29 -20.13
CA GLN A 107 -11.07 -3.80 -20.09
C GLN A 107 -10.79 -4.60 -18.80
N ILE A 108 -11.22 -4.10 -17.64
CA ILE A 108 -11.11 -4.82 -16.36
C ILE A 108 -11.83 -6.16 -16.44
N ARG A 109 -13.10 -6.16 -16.92
CA ARG A 109 -13.89 -7.38 -17.06
C ARG A 109 -13.23 -8.40 -18.00
N ASN A 110 -12.71 -7.95 -19.13
CA ASN A 110 -12.04 -8.81 -20.10
C ASN A 110 -10.77 -9.42 -19.52
N LEU A 111 -9.93 -8.63 -18.85
CA LEU A 111 -8.75 -9.15 -18.16
C LEU A 111 -9.15 -10.17 -17.08
N TRP A 112 -10.18 -9.89 -16.31
CA TRP A 112 -10.69 -10.78 -15.26
C TRP A 112 -11.14 -12.13 -15.82
N ASN A 113 -11.89 -12.12 -16.93
CA ASN A 113 -12.44 -13.33 -17.55
C ASN A 113 -11.39 -14.18 -18.28
N GLN A 114 -10.32 -13.55 -18.79
CA GLN A 114 -9.22 -14.26 -19.46
C GLN A 114 -8.33 -15.02 -18.46
N GLU A 115 -8.27 -14.54 -17.21
CA GLU A 115 -7.33 -15.03 -16.21
C GLU A 115 -7.98 -16.06 -15.30
N LYS A 116 -7.69 -17.34 -15.56
CA LYS A 116 -8.17 -18.47 -14.75
C LYS A 116 -7.91 -18.31 -13.24
N CYS A 117 -6.81 -17.65 -12.86
CA CYS A 117 -6.51 -17.39 -11.44
C CYS A 117 -7.46 -16.42 -10.76
N PHE A 118 -8.20 -15.60 -11.51
CA PHE A 118 -9.17 -14.66 -10.95
C PHE A 118 -10.59 -15.22 -10.95
N MET A 119 -10.84 -16.33 -11.64
CA MET A 119 -12.17 -16.94 -11.70
C MET A 119 -12.63 -17.42 -10.32
N GLY A 120 -13.69 -16.79 -9.80
CA GLY A 120 -14.24 -17.07 -8.46
C GLY A 120 -13.32 -16.65 -7.30
N ARG A 121 -12.24 -15.91 -7.58
CA ARG A 121 -11.32 -15.40 -6.55
C ARG A 121 -11.46 -13.88 -6.43
N LYS A 122 -11.11 -13.38 -5.26
CA LYS A 122 -10.95 -11.95 -5.02
C LYS A 122 -9.62 -11.48 -5.61
N VAL A 123 -9.55 -10.20 -5.97
CA VAL A 123 -8.30 -9.54 -6.34
C VAL A 123 -8.10 -8.28 -5.49
N PHE A 124 -6.87 -7.83 -5.43
CA PHE A 124 -6.47 -6.52 -5.00
C PHE A 124 -6.18 -5.66 -6.24
N CYS A 125 -6.63 -4.40 -6.26
CA CYS A 125 -6.31 -3.47 -7.35
C CYS A 125 -5.46 -2.29 -6.86
N ARG A 126 -4.56 -1.81 -7.72
CA ARG A 126 -3.75 -0.61 -7.49
C ARG A 126 -3.28 0.02 -8.80
N LEU A 127 -2.78 1.25 -8.73
CA LEU A 127 -1.98 1.82 -9.81
C LEU A 127 -0.51 1.39 -9.68
N SER A 128 0.28 1.63 -10.73
CA SER A 128 1.72 1.30 -10.74
C SER A 128 2.46 1.91 -9.56
N THR A 129 2.15 3.15 -9.20
CA THR A 129 2.83 3.90 -8.15
C THR A 129 2.42 3.53 -6.73
N ARG A 130 1.12 3.50 -6.41
CA ARG A 130 0.64 3.29 -5.02
C ARG A 130 -0.66 2.52 -4.95
N SER A 131 -0.84 1.86 -3.81
CA SER A 131 -2.09 1.21 -3.41
C SER A 131 -3.13 2.22 -2.86
N PRO A 132 -4.42 2.06 -3.22
CA PRO A 132 -5.54 2.90 -2.76
C PRO A 132 -5.98 2.56 -1.33
N LYS A 133 -5.03 2.52 -0.38
CA LYS A 133 -5.27 2.09 1.01
C LYS A 133 -6.30 2.96 1.75
N ASP A 134 -6.51 4.17 1.27
CA ASP A 134 -7.44 5.18 1.78
C ASP A 134 -8.87 5.04 1.25
N ALA A 135 -9.12 4.24 0.20
CA ALA A 135 -10.47 4.09 -0.37
C ALA A 135 -11.48 3.61 0.67
N ALA A 136 -11.06 2.68 1.54
CA ALA A 136 -11.89 2.12 2.60
C ALA A 136 -12.12 3.08 3.79
N LEU A 137 -11.76 4.36 3.67
CA LEU A 137 -12.03 5.43 4.64
C LEU A 137 -13.22 6.32 4.22
N PHE A 138 -13.66 6.26 2.96
CA PHE A 138 -14.69 7.15 2.43
C PHE A 138 -16.08 6.56 2.56
N ASP A 139 -16.93 7.21 3.36
CA ASP A 139 -18.24 6.73 3.82
C ASP A 139 -19.21 6.27 2.72
N GLN A 140 -19.11 6.88 1.54
CA GLN A 140 -19.95 6.63 0.37
C GLN A 140 -19.48 5.48 -0.51
N SER A 141 -18.28 4.95 -0.29
CA SER A 141 -17.73 3.86 -1.10
C SER A 141 -18.29 2.49 -0.68
N GLU A 142 -18.42 1.58 -1.65
CA GLU A 142 -18.78 0.20 -1.37
C GLU A 142 -17.71 -0.48 -0.50
N CYS A 143 -16.43 -0.16 -0.74
CA CYS A 143 -15.30 -0.67 0.02
C CYS A 143 -15.33 -0.25 1.50
N TYR A 144 -15.71 0.99 1.82
CA TYR A 144 -15.98 1.41 3.19
C TYR A 144 -17.13 0.62 3.81
N GLY A 145 -18.23 0.42 3.06
CA GLY A 145 -19.34 -0.42 3.51
C GLY A 145 -18.92 -1.85 3.87
N ARG A 146 -17.99 -2.44 3.10
CA ARG A 146 -17.38 -3.75 3.41
C ARG A 146 -16.51 -3.67 4.67
N CYS A 147 -15.63 -2.67 4.76
CA CYS A 147 -14.78 -2.42 5.93
C CYS A 147 -15.61 -2.30 7.22
N LYS A 148 -16.64 -1.44 7.24
CA LYS A 148 -17.54 -1.22 8.37
C LYS A 148 -18.22 -2.51 8.84
N LYS A 149 -18.70 -3.34 7.91
CA LYS A 149 -19.30 -4.66 8.23
C LYS A 149 -18.29 -5.61 8.87
N LEU A 150 -17.06 -5.64 8.37
CA LEU A 150 -15.98 -6.48 8.93
C LEU A 150 -15.57 -5.99 10.32
N LEU A 151 -15.44 -4.68 10.49
CA LEU A 151 -15.06 -4.04 11.75
C LEU A 151 -16.09 -4.32 12.84
N LYS A 152 -17.38 -4.11 12.56
CA LYS A 152 -18.47 -4.44 13.50
C LYS A 152 -18.40 -5.90 13.93
N LYS A 153 -18.20 -6.83 12.99
CA LYS A 153 -18.05 -8.27 13.30
C LYS A 153 -16.85 -8.55 14.20
N LYS A 154 -15.72 -7.88 13.96
CA LYS A 154 -14.48 -8.05 14.71
C LYS A 154 -14.59 -7.53 16.13
N TRP A 155 -15.11 -6.32 16.29
CA TRP A 155 -15.34 -5.70 17.59
C TRP A 155 -16.32 -6.47 18.46
N ILE A 156 -17.40 -7.01 17.88
CA ILE A 156 -18.32 -7.90 18.61
C ILE A 156 -17.60 -9.15 19.10
N ALA A 157 -16.73 -9.75 18.28
CA ALA A 157 -15.95 -10.91 18.70
C ALA A 157 -14.99 -10.58 19.85
N SER A 158 -14.33 -9.42 19.82
CA SER A 158 -13.50 -8.93 20.93
C SER A 158 -14.32 -8.70 22.20
N TYR A 159 -15.48 -8.04 22.09
CA TYR A 159 -16.40 -7.81 23.21
C TYR A 159 -16.87 -9.11 23.87
N LEU A 160 -17.28 -10.10 23.07
CA LEU A 160 -17.71 -11.40 23.59
C LEU A 160 -16.59 -12.11 24.35
N LYS A 161 -15.34 -12.05 23.86
CA LYS A 161 -14.16 -12.56 24.57
C LYS A 161 -13.91 -11.81 25.88
N TYR A 162 -14.09 -10.49 25.89
CA TYR A 162 -13.97 -9.67 27.10
C TYR A 162 -15.03 -10.06 28.15
N LYS A 163 -16.31 -10.18 27.76
CA LYS A 163 -17.39 -10.61 28.66
C LYS A 163 -17.12 -12.01 29.23
N GLN A 164 -16.70 -12.97 28.41
CA GLN A 164 -16.31 -14.32 28.87
C GLN A 164 -15.22 -14.32 29.94
N ARG A 165 -14.28 -13.37 29.89
CA ARG A 165 -13.20 -13.25 30.88
C ARG A 165 -13.66 -12.58 32.18
N LYS A 166 -14.54 -11.58 32.06
CA LYS A 166 -15.03 -10.79 33.19
C LYS A 166 -16.09 -11.56 33.98
N ASP A 167 -17.07 -12.12 33.28
CA ASP A 167 -18.17 -12.87 33.87
C ASP A 167 -17.74 -14.34 33.97
N ARG A 168 -17.01 -14.67 35.04
CA ARG A 168 -16.74 -16.07 35.40
C ARG A 168 -18.00 -16.83 35.85
N SER A 169 -19.15 -16.16 35.92
CA SER A 169 -20.44 -16.77 36.21
C SER A 169 -21.13 -17.21 34.91
N GLU A 170 -21.92 -18.29 34.99
CA GLU A 170 -22.69 -18.86 33.86
C GLU A 170 -23.84 -17.96 33.35
N ALA A 171 -23.80 -16.64 33.61
CA ALA A 171 -24.77 -15.72 33.06
C ALA A 171 -24.76 -15.82 31.53
N ALA A 172 -25.96 -15.88 30.93
CA ALA A 172 -26.11 -16.09 29.49
C ALA A 172 -25.44 -14.94 28.71
N ILE A 173 -24.32 -15.24 28.06
CA ILE A 173 -23.64 -14.30 27.17
C ILE A 173 -24.60 -13.98 26.01
N PRO A 174 -24.90 -12.70 25.75
CA PRO A 174 -25.77 -12.32 24.64
C PRO A 174 -25.29 -12.92 23.32
N SER A 175 -26.21 -13.40 22.49
CA SER A 175 -25.85 -13.96 21.19
C SER A 175 -25.28 -12.87 20.28
N ARG A 176 -24.42 -13.29 19.32
CA ARG A 176 -23.87 -12.40 18.30
C ARG A 176 -24.96 -11.64 17.54
N ASP A 177 -26.05 -12.32 17.20
CA ASP A 177 -27.16 -11.74 16.46
C ASP A 177 -27.93 -10.72 17.28
N TYR A 178 -28.03 -10.92 18.59
CA TYR A 178 -28.60 -9.91 19.49
C TYR A 178 -27.78 -8.62 19.42
N ILE A 179 -26.46 -8.70 19.58
CA ILE A 179 -25.57 -7.52 19.57
C ILE A 179 -25.52 -6.86 18.17
N LEU A 180 -25.60 -7.64 17.09
CA LEU A 180 -25.62 -7.07 15.74
C LEU A 180 -26.87 -6.22 15.48
N ASN A 181 -28.00 -6.60 16.08
CA ASN A 181 -29.31 -5.99 15.87
C ASN A 181 -29.73 -5.03 16.98
N THR A 182 -29.01 -4.99 18.11
CA THR A 182 -29.28 -4.09 19.24
C THR A 182 -28.00 -3.34 19.59
N GLU A 183 -28.06 -2.01 19.62
CA GLU A 183 -27.02 -1.17 20.22
C GLU A 183 -27.12 -1.32 21.74
N ALA A 184 -26.63 -2.43 22.28
CA ALA A 184 -26.57 -2.60 23.72
C ALA A 184 -25.57 -1.58 24.29
N ASP A 185 -26.01 -0.74 25.24
CA ASP A 185 -25.18 0.27 25.91
C ASP A 185 -23.83 -0.31 26.40
N ASP A 186 -23.84 -1.57 26.85
CA ASP A 186 -22.65 -2.30 27.26
C ASP A 186 -21.60 -2.47 26.15
N PHE A 187 -22.03 -2.69 24.89
CA PHE A 187 -21.12 -2.82 23.75
C PHE A 187 -20.52 -1.47 23.39
N THR A 188 -21.33 -0.42 23.33
CA THR A 188 -20.85 0.95 23.09
C THR A 188 -19.84 1.36 24.15
N ASN A 189 -20.16 1.15 25.43
CA ASN A 189 -19.26 1.41 26.56
C ASN A 189 -17.96 0.58 26.48
N TYR A 190 -18.01 -0.66 25.97
CA TYR A 190 -16.80 -1.44 25.75
C TYR A 190 -15.90 -0.81 24.68
N ILE A 191 -16.45 -0.42 23.53
CA ILE A 191 -15.66 0.19 22.45
C ILE A 191 -15.09 1.54 22.89
N THR A 192 -15.87 2.40 23.54
CA THR A 192 -15.46 3.76 23.89
C THR A 192 -14.52 3.83 25.09
N HIS A 193 -14.60 2.88 26.04
CA HIS A 193 -13.93 3.01 27.34
C HIS A 193 -13.08 1.80 27.74
N VAL A 194 -13.20 0.66 27.06
CA VAL A 194 -12.49 -0.57 27.45
C VAL A 194 -11.53 -1.06 26.37
N MET A 195 -11.91 -0.98 25.09
CA MET A 195 -11.03 -1.36 23.99
C MET A 195 -9.82 -0.41 23.97
N SER A 196 -8.62 -1.00 23.91
CA SER A 196 -7.41 -0.18 23.80
C SER A 196 -7.34 0.47 22.42
N HIS A 197 -6.75 1.67 22.34
CA HIS A 197 -6.56 2.35 21.06
C HIS A 197 -5.78 1.51 20.04
N SER A 198 -4.75 0.76 20.49
CA SER A 198 -4.01 -0.15 19.60
C SER A 198 -4.90 -1.28 19.05
N GLU A 199 -5.75 -1.88 19.86
CA GLU A 199 -6.70 -2.92 19.41
C GLU A 199 -7.73 -2.36 18.42
N GLU A 200 -8.25 -1.17 18.69
CA GLU A 200 -9.20 -0.47 17.82
C GLU A 200 -8.57 -0.16 16.47
N TYR A 201 -7.42 0.52 16.48
CA TYR A 201 -6.67 0.89 15.28
C TYR A 201 -6.29 -0.34 14.46
N LEU A 202 -5.78 -1.37 15.11
CA LEU A 202 -5.37 -2.58 14.40
C LEU A 202 -6.55 -3.32 13.78
N SER A 203 -7.67 -3.40 14.51
CA SER A 203 -8.91 -3.95 13.97
C SER A 203 -9.37 -3.18 12.75
N PHE A 204 -9.30 -1.85 12.79
CA PHE A 204 -9.63 -0.98 11.68
C PHE A 204 -8.72 -1.24 10.47
N MET A 205 -7.40 -1.22 10.64
CA MET A 205 -6.45 -1.41 9.54
C MET A 205 -6.60 -2.78 8.87
N GLN A 206 -6.80 -3.84 9.66
CA GLN A 206 -7.04 -5.16 9.11
C GLN A 206 -8.38 -5.22 8.35
N CYS A 207 -9.44 -4.64 8.88
CA CYS A 207 -10.74 -4.62 8.19
C CYS A 207 -10.72 -3.73 6.93
N SER A 208 -9.98 -2.63 6.97
CA SER A 208 -9.74 -1.73 5.84
C SER A 208 -9.01 -2.46 4.70
N GLN A 209 -7.89 -3.14 5.02
CA GLN A 209 -7.17 -3.97 4.06
C GLN A 209 -8.09 -5.01 3.42
N GLN A 210 -8.87 -5.74 4.22
CA GLN A 210 -9.81 -6.75 3.72
C GLN A 210 -10.97 -6.13 2.89
N GLY A 211 -11.33 -4.87 3.14
CA GLY A 211 -12.32 -4.13 2.36
C GLY A 211 -11.88 -3.82 0.92
N LEU A 212 -10.56 -3.80 0.67
CA LEU A 212 -9.95 -3.61 -0.65
C LEU A 212 -9.95 -4.88 -1.52
N ALA A 213 -10.40 -6.01 -0.98
CA ALA A 213 -10.59 -7.23 -1.75
C ALA A 213 -11.84 -7.07 -2.63
N VAL A 214 -11.65 -7.04 -3.95
CA VAL A 214 -12.70 -6.82 -4.94
C VAL A 214 -12.98 -8.11 -5.72
N GLU A 215 -14.20 -8.24 -6.24
CA GLU A 215 -14.74 -9.45 -6.87
C GLU A 215 -15.23 -9.21 -8.31
N ASN A 216 -15.30 -7.95 -8.75
CA ASN A 216 -15.74 -7.57 -10.08
C ASN A 216 -15.24 -6.16 -10.46
N GLU A 217 -15.47 -5.79 -11.71
CA GLU A 217 -15.01 -4.52 -12.29
C GLU A 217 -15.65 -3.28 -11.64
N ASN A 218 -16.87 -3.37 -11.11
CA ASN A 218 -17.49 -2.23 -10.42
C ASN A 218 -16.79 -1.94 -9.10
N GLN A 219 -16.44 -2.99 -8.36
CA GLN A 219 -15.71 -2.84 -7.11
C GLN A 219 -14.28 -2.35 -7.32
N VAL A 220 -13.63 -2.73 -8.43
CA VAL A 220 -12.35 -2.13 -8.84
C VAL A 220 -12.51 -0.62 -9.05
N LEU A 221 -13.52 -0.21 -9.82
CA LEU A 221 -13.78 1.22 -10.06
C LEU A 221 -14.09 1.95 -8.76
N ASP A 222 -14.95 1.41 -7.89
CA ASP A 222 -15.27 1.97 -6.57
C ASP A 222 -14.00 2.26 -5.75
N VAL A 223 -13.06 1.31 -5.69
CA VAL A 223 -11.80 1.49 -4.96
C VAL A 223 -10.93 2.58 -5.59
N LEU A 224 -10.82 2.63 -6.93
CA LEU A 224 -9.99 3.61 -7.62
C LEU A 224 -10.58 5.03 -7.52
N THR A 225 -11.89 5.18 -7.67
CA THR A 225 -12.55 6.48 -7.73
C THR A 225 -12.85 7.10 -6.38
N ASN A 226 -12.65 6.35 -5.30
CA ASN A 226 -12.75 6.84 -3.92
C ASN A 226 -11.38 6.90 -3.23
N SER A 227 -10.25 6.87 -3.95
CA SER A 227 -8.92 7.02 -3.35
C SER A 227 -8.27 8.36 -3.69
N GLU A 228 -7.94 9.14 -2.67
CA GLU A 228 -7.15 10.37 -2.80
C GLU A 228 -5.73 10.05 -3.31
N ARG A 229 -5.14 8.93 -2.86
CA ARG A 229 -3.83 8.49 -3.34
C ARG A 229 -3.82 8.25 -4.85
N VAL A 230 -4.88 7.65 -5.38
CA VAL A 230 -5.10 7.47 -6.83
C VAL A 230 -5.24 8.81 -7.53
N LEU A 231 -6.07 9.72 -7.00
CA LEU A 231 -6.21 11.09 -7.55
C LEU A 231 -4.85 11.78 -7.65
N GLN A 232 -4.06 11.77 -6.58
CA GLN A 232 -2.75 12.42 -6.52
C GLN A 232 -1.76 11.83 -7.52
N ASP A 233 -1.78 10.51 -7.73
CA ASP A 233 -0.90 9.84 -8.69
C ASP A 233 -1.29 10.14 -10.13
N LEU A 234 -2.59 10.06 -10.46
CA LEU A 234 -3.08 10.39 -11.79
C LEU A 234 -2.85 11.88 -12.12
N THR A 235 -3.13 12.78 -11.19
CA THR A 235 -2.89 14.23 -11.40
C THR A 235 -1.41 14.49 -11.69
N ARG A 236 -0.51 13.88 -10.91
CA ARG A 236 0.93 14.02 -11.14
C ARG A 236 1.38 13.46 -12.48
N ALA A 237 0.82 12.33 -12.91
CA ALA A 237 1.16 11.71 -14.20
C ALA A 237 0.60 12.51 -15.38
N LEU A 238 -0.60 13.08 -15.25
CA LEU A 238 -1.25 13.89 -16.28
C LEU A 238 -0.56 15.24 -16.53
N ASP A 239 0.27 15.72 -15.59
CA ASP A 239 1.13 16.88 -15.82
C ASP A 239 2.20 16.65 -16.91
N PHE A 240 2.48 15.37 -17.26
CA PHE A 240 3.53 14.97 -18.22
C PHE A 240 3.01 13.91 -19.20
N PRO A 241 2.05 14.26 -20.08
CA PRO A 241 1.38 13.32 -20.98
C PRO A 241 2.33 12.57 -21.93
N GLU A 242 3.48 13.15 -22.26
CA GLU A 242 4.49 12.58 -23.15
C GLU A 242 5.23 11.36 -22.57
N VAL A 243 5.23 11.19 -21.25
CA VAL A 243 5.80 10.01 -20.56
C VAL A 243 4.73 9.24 -19.79
N PHE A 244 3.45 9.48 -20.07
CA PHE A 244 2.37 8.82 -19.34
C PHE A 244 2.42 7.30 -19.53
N ASN A 245 2.67 6.58 -18.44
CA ASN A 245 2.79 5.11 -18.43
C ASN A 245 2.12 4.50 -17.19
N VAL A 246 1.02 5.09 -16.72
CA VAL A 246 0.30 4.58 -15.56
C VAL A 246 -0.43 3.30 -15.94
N LYS A 247 -0.27 2.26 -15.11
CA LYS A 247 -0.93 0.97 -15.30
C LYS A 247 -1.95 0.73 -14.20
N LEU A 248 -3.05 0.07 -14.56
CA LEU A 248 -3.92 -0.57 -13.59
C LEU A 248 -3.43 -2.00 -13.36
N ILE A 249 -3.26 -2.36 -12.10
CA ILE A 249 -2.75 -3.67 -11.68
C ILE A 249 -3.85 -4.40 -10.92
N LEU A 250 -4.12 -5.64 -11.34
CA LEU A 250 -4.95 -6.61 -10.64
C LEU A 250 -4.05 -7.73 -10.11
N ARG A 251 -4.06 -7.92 -8.80
CA ARG A 251 -3.25 -8.91 -8.09
C ARG A 251 -4.16 -9.89 -7.38
N GLU A 252 -3.83 -11.18 -7.41
CA GLU A 252 -4.54 -12.19 -6.63
C GLU A 252 -4.65 -11.78 -5.15
N TRP A 253 -5.86 -11.84 -4.60
CA TRP A 253 -6.09 -11.57 -3.18
C TRP A 253 -5.50 -12.69 -2.33
N CYS A 254 -4.58 -12.36 -1.43
CA CYS A 254 -4.01 -13.30 -0.48
C CYS A 254 -4.56 -12.97 0.92
N PRO A 255 -5.59 -13.68 1.41
CA PRO A 255 -6.20 -13.40 2.72
C PRO A 255 -5.28 -13.73 3.90
N GLU A 256 -4.19 -14.49 3.65
CA GLU A 256 -3.16 -14.82 4.64
C GLU A 256 -2.20 -13.66 4.89
N ILE A 257 -2.16 -12.63 4.03
CA ILE A 257 -1.43 -11.40 4.32
C ILE A 257 -2.20 -10.68 5.42
N THR A 258 -1.59 -10.59 6.59
CA THR A 258 -2.09 -9.81 7.72
C THR A 258 -1.27 -8.53 7.87
N TYR A 259 -1.98 -7.44 8.14
CA TYR A 259 -1.44 -6.09 8.22
C TYR A 259 -0.19 -5.97 9.12
N GLU A 260 -0.19 -6.67 10.27
CA GLU A 260 0.89 -6.64 11.26
C GLU A 260 2.17 -7.34 10.79
N TYR A 261 2.04 -8.29 9.87
CA TYR A 261 3.15 -9.12 9.41
C TYR A 261 3.68 -8.65 8.05
N GLU A 262 3.45 -7.38 7.72
CA GLU A 262 4.12 -6.66 6.64
C GLU A 262 5.39 -5.98 7.19
N PHE A 263 6.51 -6.14 6.48
CA PHE A 263 7.82 -5.60 6.86
C PHE A 263 8.46 -4.86 5.70
N ARG A 264 9.23 -3.82 5.97
CA ARG A 264 10.01 -3.09 4.98
C ARG A 264 11.50 -3.38 5.17
N GLY A 265 12.10 -3.95 4.15
CA GLY A 265 13.53 -4.24 4.06
C GLY A 265 14.27 -3.25 3.18
N PHE A 266 15.53 -2.98 3.54
CA PHE A 266 16.41 -2.07 2.84
C PHE A 266 17.58 -2.87 2.29
N VAL A 267 17.72 -2.89 0.97
CA VAL A 267 18.78 -3.62 0.27
C VAL A 267 19.83 -2.63 -0.26
N HIS A 268 21.10 -2.89 0.04
CA HIS A 268 22.23 -2.15 -0.48
C HIS A 268 23.36 -3.11 -0.86
N ASN A 269 23.92 -2.96 -2.06
CA ASN A 269 24.88 -3.91 -2.65
C ASN A 269 24.37 -5.37 -2.64
N TYR A 270 23.07 -5.56 -2.89
CA TYR A 270 22.40 -6.88 -2.85
C TYR A 270 22.44 -7.57 -1.48
N GLU A 271 22.69 -6.82 -0.40
CA GLU A 271 22.58 -7.28 0.98
C GLU A 271 21.34 -6.65 1.62
N LEU A 272 20.54 -7.43 2.35
CA LEU A 272 19.48 -6.91 3.20
C LEU A 272 20.12 -6.32 4.45
N ILE A 273 20.27 -5.00 4.49
CA ILE A 273 21.02 -4.29 5.53
C ILE A 273 20.16 -3.89 6.73
N ALA A 274 18.86 -3.73 6.52
CA ALA A 274 17.93 -3.35 7.56
C ALA A 274 16.52 -3.85 7.27
N LEU A 275 15.73 -4.00 8.33
CA LEU A 275 14.33 -4.42 8.29
C LEU A 275 13.53 -3.60 9.31
N CYS A 276 12.27 -3.31 9.03
CA CYS A 276 11.35 -2.79 10.04
C CYS A 276 9.91 -3.27 9.86
N GLN A 277 9.13 -3.19 10.92
CA GLN A 277 7.66 -3.25 10.82
C GLN A 277 7.17 -2.20 9.82
N TYR A 278 6.31 -2.59 8.89
CA TYR A 278 5.86 -1.69 7.82
C TYR A 278 5.07 -0.49 8.38
N ASP A 279 4.10 -0.77 9.25
CA ASP A 279 3.34 0.27 9.95
C ASP A 279 4.02 0.68 11.24
N ASN A 280 4.49 1.93 11.30
CA ASN A 280 5.17 2.50 12.45
C ASN A 280 4.21 3.11 13.50
N THR A 281 2.90 2.98 13.32
CA THR A 281 1.88 3.55 14.22
C THR A 281 1.21 2.51 15.12
N CYS A 282 1.38 1.21 14.84
CA CYS A 282 0.71 0.14 15.57
C CYS A 282 1.67 -0.62 16.50
N LEU A 283 1.34 -0.69 17.79
CA LEU A 283 2.03 -1.54 18.75
C LEU A 283 1.46 -2.96 18.73
N VAL A 284 2.28 -3.93 18.30
CA VAL A 284 1.92 -5.35 18.28
C VAL A 284 2.89 -6.13 19.16
N GLN A 285 2.44 -6.51 20.36
CA GLN A 285 3.29 -7.18 21.37
C GLN A 285 3.96 -8.45 20.83
N GLU A 286 3.23 -9.25 20.03
CA GLU A 286 3.77 -10.47 19.45
C GLU A 286 4.98 -10.22 18.55
N LEU A 287 5.05 -9.10 17.83
CA LEU A 287 6.20 -8.76 16.99
C LEU A 287 7.43 -8.40 17.82
N ILE A 288 7.24 -7.81 19.00
CA ILE A 288 8.32 -7.55 19.96
C ILE A 288 8.84 -8.88 20.50
N ASP A 289 7.92 -9.74 20.95
CA ASP A 289 8.25 -11.01 21.58
C ASP A 289 8.95 -11.98 20.59
N LYS A 290 8.60 -11.89 19.29
CA LYS A 290 9.14 -12.76 18.21
C LYS A 290 10.15 -12.06 17.31
N LYS A 291 10.70 -10.92 17.72
CA LYS A 291 11.57 -10.09 16.89
C LYS A 291 12.74 -10.88 16.26
N ASP A 292 13.41 -11.72 17.05
CA ASP A 292 14.57 -12.49 16.58
C ASP A 292 14.17 -13.62 15.63
N GLU A 293 13.04 -14.29 15.89
CA GLU A 293 12.48 -15.33 15.01
C GLU A 293 12.09 -14.75 13.64
N ILE A 294 11.38 -13.62 13.65
CA ILE A 294 10.92 -12.91 12.44
C ILE A 294 12.11 -12.48 11.59
N SER A 295 13.09 -11.80 12.19
CA SER A 295 14.28 -11.33 11.45
C SER A 295 15.09 -12.49 10.88
N SER A 296 15.33 -13.54 11.67
CA SER A 296 16.05 -14.73 11.21
C SER A 296 15.35 -15.39 10.02
N SER A 297 14.02 -15.50 10.07
CA SER A 297 13.22 -16.12 9.00
C SER A 297 13.27 -15.29 7.71
N ILE A 298 13.12 -13.96 7.80
CA ILE A 298 13.19 -13.06 6.63
C ILE A 298 14.60 -13.01 6.05
N LEU A 299 15.65 -12.94 6.88
CA LEU A 299 17.04 -12.97 6.42
C LEU A 299 17.36 -14.27 5.71
N GLN A 300 16.98 -15.41 6.30
CA GLN A 300 17.17 -16.71 5.66
C GLN A 300 16.47 -16.77 4.30
N TYR A 301 15.18 -16.40 4.24
CA TYR A 301 14.44 -16.35 2.98
C TYR A 301 15.09 -15.41 1.94
N TYR A 302 15.57 -14.25 2.37
CA TYR A 302 16.25 -13.31 1.50
C TYR A 302 17.54 -13.93 0.93
N ASP A 303 18.40 -14.46 1.79
CA ASP A 303 19.71 -15.00 1.41
C ASP A 303 19.60 -16.25 0.54
N THR A 304 18.63 -17.13 0.82
CA THR A 304 18.50 -18.40 0.09
C THR A 304 17.66 -18.29 -1.17
N THR A 305 16.76 -17.32 -1.26
CA THR A 305 15.74 -17.27 -2.32
C THR A 305 15.79 -15.97 -3.12
N VAL A 306 15.72 -14.81 -2.45
CA VAL A 306 15.60 -13.52 -3.16
C VAL A 306 16.94 -13.07 -3.73
N LYS A 307 17.99 -13.05 -2.92
CA LYS A 307 19.33 -12.57 -3.27
C LYS A 307 19.95 -13.30 -4.46
N PRO A 308 19.89 -14.65 -4.57
CA PRO A 308 20.40 -15.34 -5.75
C PRO A 308 19.74 -14.88 -7.05
N ILE A 309 18.44 -14.62 -7.04
CA ILE A 309 17.70 -14.10 -8.20
C ILE A 309 18.18 -12.68 -8.54
N LEU A 310 18.32 -11.81 -7.54
CA LEU A 310 18.80 -10.44 -7.77
C LEU A 310 20.21 -10.42 -8.37
N LEU A 311 21.12 -11.24 -7.84
CA LEU A 311 22.49 -11.36 -8.34
C LEU A 311 22.54 -11.94 -9.75
N HIS A 312 21.69 -12.93 -10.06
CA HIS A 312 21.61 -13.48 -11.40
C HIS A 312 21.10 -12.43 -12.40
N LYS A 313 19.97 -11.79 -12.08
CA LYS A 313 19.31 -10.79 -12.93
C LYS A 313 20.14 -9.53 -13.11
N SER A 314 20.93 -9.13 -12.12
CA SER A 314 21.81 -7.96 -12.24
C SER A 314 22.90 -8.10 -13.31
N THR A 315 23.27 -9.32 -13.66
CA THR A 315 24.24 -9.58 -14.74
C THR A 315 23.62 -9.52 -16.14
N GLN A 316 22.28 -9.44 -16.24
CA GLN A 316 21.55 -9.43 -17.50
C GLN A 316 21.27 -7.98 -17.91
N ALA A 317 21.90 -7.50 -18.99
CA ALA A 317 21.75 -6.11 -19.46
C ALA A 317 20.30 -5.72 -19.80
N SER A 318 19.44 -6.69 -20.12
CA SER A 318 18.02 -6.48 -20.41
C SER A 318 17.13 -6.43 -19.18
N SER A 319 17.61 -6.88 -18.01
CA SER A 319 16.82 -6.98 -16.78
C SER A 319 16.61 -5.60 -16.16
N VAL A 320 15.42 -5.33 -15.62
CA VAL A 320 15.19 -4.09 -14.85
C VAL A 320 16.01 -4.08 -13.55
N ILE A 321 16.21 -5.25 -12.93
CA ILE A 321 16.96 -5.40 -11.67
C ILE A 321 18.43 -5.00 -11.85
N SER A 322 18.99 -5.15 -13.05
CA SER A 322 20.34 -4.64 -13.36
C SER A 322 20.46 -3.12 -13.17
N LYS A 323 19.36 -2.38 -13.37
CA LYS A 323 19.31 -0.91 -13.23
C LYS A 323 19.19 -0.46 -11.78
N TRP A 324 18.84 -1.35 -10.85
CA TRP A 324 18.76 -1.04 -9.43
C TRP A 324 20.14 -0.86 -8.80
N ASN A 325 21.21 -1.33 -9.45
CA ASN A 325 22.59 -1.25 -8.94
C ASN A 325 22.75 -1.80 -7.51
N GLY A 326 21.97 -2.82 -7.17
CA GLY A 326 21.97 -3.44 -5.83
C GLY A 326 21.27 -2.62 -4.75
N GLU A 327 20.50 -1.59 -5.13
CA GLU A 327 19.77 -0.72 -4.20
C GLU A 327 18.26 -0.81 -4.42
N VAL A 328 17.52 -1.30 -3.43
CA VAL A 328 16.06 -1.43 -3.51
C VAL A 328 15.46 -1.49 -2.12
N ILE A 329 14.27 -0.89 -1.94
CA ILE A 329 13.45 -1.12 -0.75
C ILE A 329 12.44 -2.21 -1.09
N MET A 330 12.41 -3.28 -0.31
CA MET A 330 11.52 -4.41 -0.53
C MET A 330 10.53 -4.53 0.63
N ASP A 331 9.25 -4.58 0.32
CA ASP A 331 8.22 -4.90 1.30
C ASP A 331 7.97 -6.40 1.29
N PHE A 332 8.03 -7.05 2.45
CA PHE A 332 7.81 -8.46 2.68
C PHE A 332 6.51 -8.68 3.46
N ALA A 333 5.90 -9.86 3.29
CA ALA A 333 4.85 -10.33 4.19
C ALA A 333 5.13 -11.74 4.68
N ILE A 334 4.82 -12.01 5.95
CA ILE A 334 4.79 -13.36 6.52
C ILE A 334 3.34 -13.84 6.57
N LEU A 335 2.97 -14.74 5.65
CA LEU A 335 1.62 -15.28 5.53
C LEU A 335 1.20 -16.04 6.79
N GLN A 336 -0.04 -15.81 7.24
CA GLN A 336 -0.61 -16.48 8.40
C GLN A 336 -1.75 -17.43 8.00
N PRO A 337 -1.76 -18.69 8.50
CA PRO A 337 -0.87 -19.26 9.52
C PRO A 337 0.37 -19.96 8.96
N SER A 338 0.52 -20.05 7.64
CA SER A 338 1.53 -20.89 6.96
C SER A 338 2.99 -20.48 7.23
N LYS A 339 3.23 -19.26 7.71
CA LYS A 339 4.56 -18.64 7.91
C LYS A 339 5.40 -18.52 6.64
N LYS A 340 4.79 -18.74 5.46
CA LYS A 340 5.45 -18.51 4.17
C LYS A 340 5.78 -17.02 4.02
N ILE A 341 6.97 -16.72 3.51
CA ILE A 341 7.40 -15.35 3.25
C ILE A 341 7.25 -15.06 1.76
N ILE A 342 6.73 -13.87 1.43
CA ILE A 342 6.60 -13.37 0.06
C ILE A 342 7.08 -11.92 -0.02
N VAL A 343 7.44 -11.50 -1.24
CA VAL A 343 7.70 -10.11 -1.60
C VAL A 343 6.38 -9.47 -2.06
N ILE A 344 6.06 -8.31 -1.49
CA ILE A 344 4.83 -7.55 -1.75
C ILE A 344 5.09 -6.42 -2.75
N GLU A 345 6.21 -5.72 -2.60
CA GLU A 345 6.53 -4.52 -3.37
C GLU A 345 8.03 -4.28 -3.43
N CYS A 346 8.53 -3.77 -4.54
CA CYS A 346 9.89 -3.25 -4.68
C CYS A 346 9.80 -1.76 -5.00
N ASN A 347 10.59 -0.95 -4.30
CA ASN A 347 10.56 0.50 -4.35
C ASN A 347 11.98 1.06 -4.54
N PRO A 348 12.10 2.28 -5.10
CA PRO A 348 13.39 2.95 -5.22
C PRO A 348 14.12 3.13 -3.88
N PHE A 349 15.44 2.98 -3.91
CA PHE A 349 16.30 3.37 -2.79
C PHE A 349 16.55 4.91 -2.76
N ASN A 350 15.50 5.73 -2.84
CA ASN A 350 15.59 7.19 -2.66
C ASN A 350 14.58 7.75 -1.63
N ASN A 351 14.78 8.98 -1.17
CA ASN A 351 13.96 9.61 -0.13
C ASN A 351 12.47 9.81 -0.49
N GLY A 352 12.04 9.49 -1.70
CA GLY A 352 10.63 9.46 -2.10
C GLY A 352 9.84 8.28 -1.52
N THR A 353 10.50 7.18 -1.18
CA THR A 353 9.86 6.03 -0.51
C THR A 353 9.87 6.24 1.01
N GLY A 354 8.78 5.90 1.70
CA GLY A 354 8.71 6.03 3.16
C GLY A 354 9.78 5.19 3.88
N ALA A 355 10.37 5.70 4.96
CA ALA A 355 11.40 4.98 5.73
C ALA A 355 10.82 4.16 6.91
N SER A 356 9.52 4.29 7.20
CA SER A 356 8.86 3.66 8.35
C SER A 356 9.55 4.00 9.68
N LEU A 357 10.22 3.04 10.33
CA LEU A 357 10.92 3.17 11.61
C LEU A 357 12.39 3.61 11.48
N PHE A 358 12.87 3.86 10.27
CA PHE A 358 14.18 4.46 10.02
C PHE A 358 14.05 5.94 9.70
N GLU A 359 15.16 6.67 9.90
CA GLU A 359 15.23 8.06 9.48
C GLU A 359 15.21 8.17 7.96
N VAL A 360 14.78 9.32 7.46
CA VAL A 360 14.67 9.58 6.02
C VAL A 360 16.05 9.68 5.38
N ASP A 361 17.09 10.05 6.13
CA ASP A 361 18.46 10.06 5.61
C ASP A 361 19.01 8.64 5.48
N ARG A 362 18.96 8.16 4.25
CA ARG A 362 19.43 6.81 3.91
C ARG A 362 20.94 6.71 3.78
N SER A 363 21.65 7.84 3.72
CA SER A 363 23.11 7.83 3.65
C SER A 363 23.69 7.29 4.95
N ASP A 364 23.12 7.68 6.10
CA ASP A 364 23.47 7.14 7.42
C ASP A 364 23.26 5.62 7.48
N MET A 365 22.14 5.11 6.95
CA MET A 365 21.88 3.67 6.92
C MET A 365 22.95 2.90 6.12
N LYS A 366 23.34 3.42 4.95
CA LYS A 366 24.41 2.82 4.14
C LYS A 366 25.77 2.91 4.84
N GLU A 367 26.09 4.04 5.46
CA GLU A 367 27.37 4.27 6.14
C GLU A 367 27.53 3.36 7.36
N ARG A 368 26.49 3.26 8.20
CA ARG A 368 26.47 2.37 9.36
C ARG A 368 26.66 0.91 8.95
N TYR A 369 26.00 0.48 7.87
CA TYR A 369 26.21 -0.87 7.34
C TYR A 369 27.62 -1.05 6.74
N ASN A 370 28.15 -0.08 6.00
CA ASN A 370 29.48 -0.21 5.41
C ASN A 370 30.59 -0.24 6.46
N THR A 371 30.39 0.43 7.59
CA THR A 371 31.34 0.45 8.71
C THR A 371 31.27 -0.83 9.55
N ASN A 372 30.08 -1.28 9.91
CA ASN A 372 29.90 -2.34 10.91
C ASN A 372 29.42 -3.68 10.35
N LYS A 373 28.95 -3.70 9.09
CA LYS A 373 28.28 -4.85 8.45
C LYS A 373 27.18 -5.48 9.31
N GLN A 374 26.54 -4.66 10.15
CA GLN A 374 25.52 -5.12 11.08
C GLN A 374 24.13 -4.91 10.49
N PHE A 375 23.36 -5.99 10.41
CA PHE A 375 21.93 -5.93 10.09
C PHE A 375 21.15 -5.32 11.27
N GLU A 376 20.20 -4.44 10.96
CA GLU A 376 19.33 -3.80 11.97
C GLU A 376 17.85 -4.14 11.74
N PHE A 377 17.17 -4.68 12.76
CA PHE A 377 15.72 -4.87 12.75
C PHE A 377 15.02 -3.96 13.78
N ARG A 378 14.03 -3.18 13.34
CA ARG A 378 13.19 -2.32 14.20
C ARG A 378 11.72 -2.74 14.17
N VAL A 379 11.09 -2.74 15.34
CA VAL A 379 9.63 -2.90 15.50
C VAL A 379 9.13 -1.77 16.39
N VAL A 380 7.84 -1.44 16.31
CA VAL A 380 7.23 -0.44 17.18
C VAL A 380 7.35 -0.91 18.62
N THR A 381 8.09 -0.17 19.45
CA THR A 381 8.23 -0.47 20.88
C THR A 381 7.18 0.27 21.71
N GLN A 382 7.01 -0.12 22.97
CA GLN A 382 6.16 0.61 23.90
C GLN A 382 6.56 2.10 24.02
N GLN A 383 7.88 2.37 24.03
CA GLN A 383 8.41 3.73 24.09
C GLN A 383 8.02 4.52 22.82
N TRP A 384 8.30 3.95 21.64
CA TRP A 384 7.95 4.57 20.37
C TRP A 384 6.45 4.88 20.28
N TYR A 385 5.61 3.91 20.64
CA TYR A 385 4.17 4.08 20.62
C TYR A 385 3.69 5.16 21.59
N ALA A 386 4.28 5.26 22.80
CA ALA A 386 3.97 6.33 23.73
C ALA A 386 4.30 7.72 23.14
N GLU A 387 5.48 7.86 22.55
CA GLU A 387 5.94 9.11 21.91
C GLU A 387 5.04 9.52 20.72
N CYS A 388 4.63 8.58 19.88
CA CYS A 388 3.73 8.85 18.76
C CYS A 388 2.27 9.10 19.20
N SER A 389 1.76 8.32 20.16
CA SER A 389 0.36 8.41 20.59
C SER A 389 0.03 9.73 21.28
N GLU A 390 0.99 10.35 21.97
CA GLU A 390 0.81 11.70 22.51
C GLU A 390 0.54 12.74 21.41
N GLN A 391 1.08 12.53 20.22
CA GLN A 391 0.83 13.37 19.05
C GLN A 391 -0.49 13.00 18.33
N ALA A 392 -0.97 11.77 18.48
CA ALA A 392 -2.09 11.20 17.73
C ALA A 392 -3.46 11.23 18.44
N LYS A 393 -3.55 11.69 19.70
CA LYS A 393 -4.79 11.76 20.54
C LYS A 393 -5.99 12.54 19.94
N CYS A 394 -5.95 12.97 18.68
CA CYS A 394 -6.97 13.81 18.04
C CYS A 394 -7.77 13.15 16.92
N PHE A 395 -7.54 11.89 16.55
CA PHE A 395 -8.16 11.32 15.36
C PHE A 395 -8.76 9.95 15.64
N ILE A 396 -9.95 9.71 15.08
CA ILE A 396 -10.78 8.50 15.19
C ILE A 396 -11.82 8.59 16.33
N VAL A 397 -12.88 9.36 16.09
CA VAL A 397 -14.23 8.96 16.51
C VAL A 397 -14.92 8.55 15.21
N VAL A 398 -15.05 7.25 14.95
CA VAL A 398 -15.90 6.77 13.85
C VAL A 398 -17.33 6.82 14.37
N ASP A 399 -18.19 7.64 13.76
CA ASP A 399 -19.63 7.54 13.97
C ASP A 399 -20.11 6.21 13.35
N ILE A 400 -20.24 5.18 14.20
CA ILE A 400 -20.65 3.82 13.83
C ILE A 400 -22.15 3.76 13.58
#